data_AF-A0A838S713-F1
#
_entry.id   AF-A0A838S713-F1
#
_cell.length_a   1.000
_cell.length_b   1.000
_cell.length_c   1.000
_cell.angle_alpha   90.00
_cell.angle_beta   90.00
_cell.angle_gamma   90.00
#
_symmetry.space_group_name_H-M   'P 1'
#
loop_
_entity.id
_entity.type
_entity.pdbx_description
1 polymer ?
#
loop_
_entity_poly.entity_id
_entity_poly.type
_entity_poly.pdbx_seq_one_letter_code
_entity_poly.pdbx_strand_id
1 'polypeptide(L)' 'MTGTDPADLSATELLAGYRDGTLSPVEATEAVLRRIDRVNPVVNAYCLLDP' A
#
# COMPACT_ATOMS: atom_id res chain seq x y z
N MET A 1 -10.66 -13.66 -0.86
CA MET A 1 -10.15 -13.41 0.50
C MET A 1 -10.22 -11.91 0.73
N THR A 2 -11.30 -11.45 1.35
CA THR A 2 -11.53 -10.02 1.60
C THR A 2 -10.71 -9.60 2.81
N GLY A 3 -9.39 -9.61 2.65
CA GLY A 3 -8.47 -8.95 3.58
C GLY A 3 -8.42 -7.47 3.26
N THR A 4 -8.32 -6.63 4.28
CA THR A 4 -8.11 -5.18 4.15
C THR A 4 -6.94 -4.91 3.19
N ASP A 5 -7.12 -3.99 2.23
CA ASP A 5 -6.03 -3.57 1.34
C ASP A 5 -4.89 -3.01 2.20
N PRO A 6 -3.64 -3.47 2.07
CA PRO A 6 -2.53 -2.96 2.85
C PRO A 6 -2.38 -1.42 2.76
N ALA A 7 -2.83 -0.81 1.67
CA ALA A 7 -2.83 0.64 1.49
C ALA A 7 -3.89 1.38 2.36
N ASP A 8 -4.77 0.66 3.04
CA ASP A 8 -5.76 1.21 3.99
C ASP A 8 -5.34 1.00 5.46
N LEU A 9 -4.25 0.26 5.73
CA LEU A 9 -3.77 0.01 7.08
C LEU A 9 -3.04 1.23 7.66
N SER A 10 -3.21 1.45 8.96
CA SER A 10 -2.38 2.41 9.69
C SER A 10 -0.92 1.97 9.75
N ALA A 11 -0.01 2.91 10.01
CA ALA A 11 1.40 2.62 10.19
C ALA A 11 1.64 1.57 11.29
N THR A 12 0.86 1.60 12.37
CA THR A 12 0.98 0.63 13.48
C THR A 12 0.50 -0.77 13.11
N GLU A 13 -0.53 -0.89 12.27
CA GLU A 13 -1.02 -2.19 11.78
C GLU A 13 -0.04 -2.80 10.77
N LEU A 14 0.55 -2.00 9.88
CA LEU A 14 1.63 -2.44 9.00
C LEU A 14 2.81 -2.99 9.82
N LEU A 15 3.23 -2.27 10.87
CA LEU A 15 4.31 -2.74 11.76
C LEU A 15 3.97 -4.04 12.49
N ALA A 16 2.70 -4.25 12.87
CA ALA A 16 2.26 -5.50 13.47
C ALA A 16 2.37 -6.65 12.46
N GLY A 17 1.84 -6.46 11.24
CA GLY A 17 1.88 -7.46 10.17
C GLY A 17 3.29 -7.83 9.70
N TYR A 18 4.22 -6.87 9.71
CA TYR A 18 5.62 -7.15 9.39
C TYR A 18 6.30 -7.97 10.48
N ARG A 19 5.93 -7.76 11.76
CA ARG A 19 6.54 -8.46 12.90
C ARG A 19 6.04 -9.89 13.03
N ASP A 20 4.76 -10.13 12.76
CA ASP A 20 4.17 -11.47 12.83
C ASP A 20 4.28 -12.26 11.52
N GLY A 21 4.73 -11.61 10.44
CA GLY A 21 4.96 -12.24 9.14
C GLY A 21 3.68 -12.45 8.33
N THR A 22 2.57 -11.85 8.72
CA THR A 22 1.30 -11.90 7.98
C THR A 22 1.26 -10.94 6.80
N LEU A 23 2.19 -9.98 6.75
CA LEU A 23 2.35 -9.02 5.66
C LEU A 23 3.84 -8.75 5.40
N SER A 24 4.22 -8.64 4.13
CA SER A 24 5.53 -8.17 3.71
C SER A 24 5.53 -6.65 3.46
N PRO A 25 6.62 -5.92 3.81
CA PRO A 25 6.80 -4.53 3.40
C PRO A 25 6.68 -4.33 1.88
N VAL A 26 7.11 -5.32 1.09
CA VAL A 26 6.99 -5.28 -0.38
C VAL A 26 5.53 -5.31 -0.81
N GLU A 27 4.73 -6.21 -0.23
CA GLU A 27 3.30 -6.32 -0.53
C GLU A 27 2.54 -5.02 -0.20
N ALA A 28 2.93 -4.36 0.90
CA ALA A 28 2.37 -3.06 1.28
C ALA A 28 2.73 -1.96 0.28
N THR A 29 3.99 -1.86 -0.15
CA THR A 29 4.41 -0.89 -1.17
C THR A 29 3.70 -1.14 -2.49
N GLU A 30 3.61 -2.38 -2.95
CA GLU A 30 2.89 -2.72 -4.19
C GLU A 30 1.41 -2.35 -4.10
N ALA A 31 0.78 -2.52 -2.94
CA ALA A 31 -0.61 -2.12 -2.74
C ALA A 31 -0.81 -0.61 -2.92
N VAL A 32 0.10 0.19 -2.37
CA VAL A 32 0.10 1.65 -2.56
C VAL A 32 0.32 2.01 -4.03
N LEU A 33 1.30 1.41 -4.71
CA LEU A 33 1.57 1.67 -6.13
C LEU A 33 0.34 1.34 -7.00
N ARG A 34 -0.30 0.18 -6.78
CA ARG A 34 -1.55 -0.18 -7.48
C ARG A 34 -2.68 0.83 -7.24
N ARG A 35 -2.78 1.39 -6.03
CA ARG A 35 -3.76 2.43 -5.72
C ARG A 35 -3.44 3.73 -6.46
N ILE A 36 -2.17 4.11 -6.52
CA ILE A 36 -1.72 5.28 -7.29
C ILE A 36 -2.09 5.11 -8.76
N ASP A 37 -1.75 3.98 -9.38
CA ASP A 37 -2.07 3.72 -10.80
C ASP A 37 -3.57 3.87 -11.10
N ARG A 38 -4.43 3.41 -10.18
CA ARG A 38 -5.88 3.48 -10.33
C ARG A 38 -6.46 4.88 -10.14
N VAL A 39 -5.92 5.67 -9.23
CA VAL A 39 -6.58 6.90 -8.72
C VAL A 39 -5.87 8.18 -9.17
N ASN A 40 -4.55 8.15 -9.31
CA ASN A 40 -3.74 9.30 -9.69
C ASN A 40 -4.13 9.93 -11.04
N PRO A 41 -4.60 9.19 -12.07
CA PRO A 41 -5.06 9.82 -13.32
C PRO A 41 -6.22 10.82 -13.14
N VAL A 42 -7.01 10.68 -12.07
CA VAL A 42 -8.15 11.57 -11.77
C VAL A 42 -7.78 12.63 -10.74
N VAL A 43 -7.02 12.25 -9.71
CA VAL A 43 -6.69 13.13 -8.58
C VAL A 43 -5.42 13.96 -8.83
N ASN A 44 -4.48 13.42 -9.62
CA ASN A 44 -3.18 14.00 -9.91
C ASN A 44 -2.39 14.40 -8.64
N ALA A 45 -2.34 13.49 -7.66
CA ALA A 45 -1.66 13.69 -6.37
C ALA A 45 -0.14 13.43 -6.45
N TYR A 46 0.32 12.64 -7.42
CA TYR A 46 1.72 12.25 -7.59
C TYR A 46 2.23 12.67 -8.97
N CYS A 47 3.37 13.36 -9.00
CA CYS A 47 4.06 13.79 -10.23
C CYS A 47 5.21 12.87 -10.64
N LEU A 48 5.73 12.06 -9.72
CA LEU A 48 6.87 11.18 -9.92
C LEU A 48 6.70 9.93 -9.04
N LEU A 49 7.04 8.76 -9.59
CA LEU A 49 7.22 7.52 -8.86
C LEU A 49 8.67 7.08 -9.07
N ASP A 50 9.33 6.66 -7.99
CA ASP A 50 10.68 6.11 -8.03
C ASP A 50 10.61 4.65 -8.50
N PRO A 51 11.35 4.26 -9.57
CA PRO A 51 11.33 2.91 -10.13
C PRO A 51 11.98 1.83 -9.24
#